data_AF-A0A4Y2P8P9-F1
#
_entry.id   AF-A0A4Y2P8P9-F1
#
_cell.length_a   1.000
_cell.length_b   1.000
_cell.length_c   1.000
_cell.angle_alpha   90.00
_cell.angle_beta   90.00
_cell.angle_gamma   90.00
#
_symmetry.space_group_name_H-M   'P 1'
#
loop_
_entity.id
_entity.type
_entity.pdbx_description
1 polymer ?
#
loop_
_entity_poly.entity_id
_entity_poly.type
_entity_poly.pdbx_seq_one_letter_code
_entity_poly.pdbx_strand_id
1 'polypeptide(L)'
;MIAKVSFLAALIVAIYASHHEQHEHHHHHPQPYKFGYEIKDHHGSQHRHEHGDGHGHVQGSYGFTDHRGIHREVHYVADKQGFRATVKTNEPGTANQDPA
;
A
#
# COMPACT_ATOMS: atom_id res chain seq x y z
N MET A 1 34.67 52.41 -16.39
CA MET A 1 33.40 52.19 -15.67
C MET A 1 32.47 51.18 -16.34
N ILE A 2 32.52 51.02 -17.67
CA ILE A 2 31.64 50.11 -18.44
C ILE A 2 31.89 48.62 -18.13
N ALA A 3 33.15 48.19 -17.96
CA ALA A 3 33.48 46.78 -17.67
C ALA A 3 32.93 46.25 -16.31
N LYS A 4 32.71 47.13 -15.32
CA LYS A 4 32.15 46.72 -14.01
C LYS A 4 30.64 46.47 -14.08
N VAL A 5 29.93 47.18 -14.96
CA VAL A 5 28.47 47.04 -15.14
C VAL A 5 28.14 45.77 -15.92
N SER A 6 28.97 45.42 -16.92
CA SER A 6 28.84 44.15 -17.68
C SER A 6 29.05 42.92 -16.80
N PHE A 7 29.99 42.96 -15.85
CA PHE A 7 30.21 41.88 -14.88
C PHE A 7 29.01 41.71 -13.92
N LEU A 8 28.40 42.82 -13.50
CA LEU A 8 27.24 42.81 -12.61
C LEU A 8 26.01 42.22 -13.30
N ALA A 9 25.79 42.55 -14.57
CA ALA A 9 24.70 42.01 -15.37
C ALA A 9 24.84 40.49 -15.61
N ALA A 10 26.05 40.01 -15.90
CA ALA A 10 26.34 38.58 -16.07
C ALA A 10 26.13 37.79 -14.77
N LEU A 11 26.47 38.38 -13.61
CA LEU A 11 26.24 37.77 -12.30
C LEU A 11 24.74 37.60 -12.00
N ILE A 12 23.91 38.58 -12.35
CA ILE A 12 22.46 38.54 -12.13
C ILE A 12 21.80 37.48 -13.02
N VAL A 13 22.23 37.34 -14.28
CA VAL A 13 21.75 36.28 -15.19
C VAL A 13 22.15 34.90 -14.69
N ALA A 14 23.38 34.74 -14.18
CA ALA A 14 23.82 33.48 -13.57
C ALA A 14 23.00 33.13 -12.31
N ILE A 15 22.69 34.12 -11.47
CA ILE A 15 21.83 33.93 -10.29
C ILE A 15 20.40 33.52 -10.70
N TYR A 16 19.82 34.16 -11.72
CA TYR A 16 18.50 33.78 -12.25
C TYR A 16 18.49 32.38 -12.88
N ALA A 17 19.54 32.00 -13.62
CA ALA A 17 19.67 30.66 -14.19
C ALA A 17 19.87 29.58 -13.11
N SER A 18 20.55 29.91 -12.01
CA SER A 18 20.70 29.02 -10.84
C SER A 18 19.45 28.92 -9.96
N HIS A 19 18.47 29.83 -10.13
CA HIS A 19 17.17 29.77 -9.47
C HIS A 19 16.13 28.97 -10.27
N HIS A 20 16.52 28.25 -11.33
CA HIS A 20 15.68 27.18 -11.86
C HIS A 20 15.57 26.09 -10.80
N GLU A 21 14.55 26.22 -9.94
CA GLU A 21 14.16 25.22 -8.96
C GLU A 21 13.94 23.89 -9.69
N GLN A 22 14.87 22.96 -9.48
CA GLN A 22 14.65 21.57 -9.79
C GLN A 22 13.53 21.10 -8.86
N HIS A 23 12.30 21.10 -9.35
CA HIS A 23 11.23 20.33 -8.73
C HIS A 23 11.61 18.86 -8.87
N GLU A 24 12.35 18.35 -7.87
CA GLU A 24 12.59 16.94 -7.65
C GLU A 24 11.23 16.26 -7.47
N HIS A 25 10.71 15.67 -8.56
CA HIS A 25 9.62 14.72 -8.48
C HIS A 25 10.14 13.48 -7.77
N HIS A 26 10.06 13.47 -6.44
CA HIS A 26 10.34 12.28 -5.66
C HIS A 26 9.35 11.19 -6.07
N HIS A 27 9.79 10.26 -6.93
CA HIS A 27 9.05 9.04 -7.23
C HIS A 27 8.95 8.21 -5.95
N HIS A 28 7.83 8.35 -5.24
CA HIS A 28 7.52 7.54 -4.07
C HIS A 28 7.19 6.13 -4.55
N HIS A 29 8.18 5.26 -4.50
CA HIS A 29 7.97 3.82 -4.65
C HIS A 29 7.30 3.28 -3.37
N PRO A 30 6.37 2.32 -3.48
CA PRO A 30 5.75 1.71 -2.32
C PRO A 30 6.82 1.13 -1.39
N GLN A 31 6.71 1.41 -0.09
CA GLN A 31 7.63 0.86 0.91
C GLN A 31 7.09 -0.47 1.44
N PRO A 32 7.95 -1.40 1.85
CA PRO A 32 7.52 -2.59 2.57
C PRO A 32 6.73 -2.21 3.82
N TYR A 33 5.69 -2.96 4.13
CA TYR A 33 4.87 -2.75 5.31
C TYR A 33 4.41 -4.06 5.91
N LYS A 34 4.03 -4.01 7.19
CA LYS A 34 3.36 -5.09 7.88
C LYS A 34 2.41 -4.51 8.91
N PHE A 35 1.18 -4.98 8.92
CA PHE A 35 0.20 -4.62 9.94
C PHE A 35 -0.68 -5.81 10.31
N GLY A 36 -1.38 -5.67 11.42
CA GLY A 36 -2.44 -6.59 11.78
C GLY A 36 -3.12 -6.21 13.08
N TYR A 37 -4.22 -6.88 13.36
CA TYR A 37 -4.98 -6.78 14.59
C TYR A 37 -5.63 -8.11 14.93
N GLU A 38 -5.98 -8.26 16.20
CA GLU A 38 -6.81 -9.34 16.72
C GLU A 38 -7.78 -8.74 17.74
N ILE A 39 -9.06 -9.05 17.60
CA ILE A 39 -10.16 -8.59 18.44
C ILE A 39 -10.87 -9.82 18.96
N LYS A 40 -11.16 -9.85 20.26
CA LYS A 40 -11.94 -10.91 20.89
C LYS A 40 -12.87 -10.32 21.94
N ASP A 41 -14.15 -10.60 21.82
CA ASP A 41 -15.19 -10.15 22.74
C ASP A 41 -16.28 -11.24 22.94
N HIS A 42 -17.40 -10.85 23.52
CA HIS A 42 -18.54 -11.74 23.80
C HIS A 42 -19.36 -12.09 22.55
N HIS A 43 -19.20 -11.35 21.46
CA HIS A 43 -19.85 -11.60 20.17
C HIS A 43 -19.00 -12.46 19.23
N GLY A 44 -17.68 -12.56 19.47
CA GLY A 44 -16.80 -13.42 18.69
C GLY A 44 -15.33 -13.02 18.70
N SER A 45 -14.63 -13.42 17.64
CA SER A 45 -13.25 -13.01 17.37
C SER A 45 -13.08 -12.58 15.92
N GLN A 46 -12.19 -11.63 15.68
CA GLN A 46 -11.81 -11.16 14.35
C GLN A 46 -10.32 -10.91 14.30
N HIS A 47 -9.70 -11.13 13.15
CA HIS A 47 -8.28 -10.83 12.97
C HIS A 47 -7.99 -10.44 11.52
N ARG A 48 -6.87 -9.75 11.34
CA ARG A 48 -6.26 -9.51 10.04
C ARG A 48 -4.76 -9.39 10.21
N HIS A 49 -4.01 -9.96 9.28
CA HIS A 49 -2.59 -9.72 9.12
C HIS A 49 -2.30 -9.52 7.63
N GLU A 50 -1.48 -8.53 7.31
CA GLU A 50 -1.09 -8.25 5.94
C GLU A 50 0.35 -7.73 5.91
N HIS A 51 1.08 -8.10 4.88
CA HIS A 51 2.37 -7.50 4.57
C HIS A 51 2.51 -7.30 3.07
N GLY A 52 3.19 -6.21 2.72
CA GLY A 52 3.60 -5.91 1.34
C GLY A 52 5.10 -5.76 1.26
N ASP A 53 5.69 -6.19 0.15
CA ASP A 53 7.14 -6.14 -0.08
C ASP A 53 7.62 -4.82 -0.72
N GLY A 54 6.71 -3.87 -0.98
CA GLY A 54 7.00 -2.61 -1.68
C GLY A 54 7.13 -2.74 -3.21
N HIS A 55 7.06 -3.95 -3.76
CA HIS A 55 7.24 -4.26 -5.19
C HIS A 55 5.95 -4.73 -5.86
N GLY A 56 4.80 -4.44 -5.24
CA GLY A 56 3.49 -4.85 -5.73
C GLY A 56 3.11 -6.29 -5.37
N HIS A 57 3.85 -6.94 -4.45
CA HIS A 57 3.44 -8.20 -3.84
C HIS A 57 2.85 -7.93 -2.46
N VAL A 58 1.61 -8.36 -2.24
CA VAL A 58 0.92 -8.28 -0.94
C VAL A 58 0.40 -9.67 -0.58
N GLN A 59 0.62 -10.10 0.66
CA GLN A 59 0.00 -11.31 1.20
C GLN A 59 -0.62 -11.02 2.55
N GLY A 60 -1.71 -11.70 2.83
CA GLY A 60 -2.32 -11.61 4.13
C GLY A 60 -3.39 -12.66 4.39
N SER A 61 -3.94 -12.59 5.59
CA SER A 61 -5.17 -13.27 5.92
C SER A 61 -6.08 -12.38 6.75
N TYR A 62 -7.37 -12.65 6.67
CA TYR A 62 -8.35 -12.11 7.60
C TYR A 62 -9.38 -13.18 7.92
N GLY A 63 -9.98 -13.08 9.10
CA GLY A 63 -10.96 -14.04 9.52
C GLY A 63 -11.81 -13.56 10.67
N PHE A 64 -12.91 -14.26 10.88
CA PHE A 64 -13.76 -14.07 12.04
C PHE A 64 -14.38 -15.39 12.50
N THR A 65 -14.81 -15.41 13.76
CA THR A 65 -15.71 -16.42 14.32
C THR A 65 -16.77 -15.71 15.15
N ASP A 66 -18.05 -15.94 14.90
CA ASP A 66 -19.14 -15.36 15.70
C ASP A 66 -19.56 -16.26 16.88
N HIS A 67 -20.44 -15.75 17.74
CA HIS A 67 -20.96 -16.47 18.90
C HIS A 67 -21.79 -17.72 18.57
N ARG A 68 -22.16 -17.93 17.29
CA ARG A 68 -22.88 -19.10 16.78
C ARG A 68 -21.93 -20.14 16.19
N GLY A 69 -20.62 -19.88 16.19
CA GLY A 69 -19.61 -20.74 15.59
C GLY A 69 -19.53 -20.62 14.07
N ILE A 70 -20.15 -19.59 13.48
CA ILE A 70 -19.93 -19.26 12.07
C ILE A 70 -18.52 -18.69 11.95
N HIS A 71 -17.73 -19.22 11.02
CA HIS A 71 -16.35 -18.83 10.81
C HIS A 71 -16.06 -18.62 9.33
N ARG A 72 -15.16 -17.67 9.06
CA ARG A 72 -14.51 -17.47 7.77
C ARG A 72 -13.04 -17.20 8.00
N GLU A 73 -12.19 -17.87 7.22
CA GLU A 73 -10.77 -17.59 7.07
C GLU A 73 -10.50 -17.35 5.59
N VAL A 74 -9.84 -16.25 5.27
CA VAL A 74 -9.42 -15.92 3.90
C VAL A 74 -7.92 -15.70 3.88
N HIS A 75 -7.21 -16.49 3.08
CA HIS A 75 -5.81 -16.24 2.73
C HIS A 75 -5.74 -15.66 1.33
N TYR A 76 -4.98 -14.60 1.13
CA TYR A 76 -4.88 -13.93 -0.18
C TYR A 76 -3.46 -13.53 -0.54
N VAL A 77 -3.23 -13.47 -1.85
CA VAL A 77 -2.04 -12.89 -2.49
C VAL A 77 -2.50 -11.94 -3.59
N ALA A 78 -1.88 -10.76 -3.64
CA ALA A 78 -2.00 -9.82 -4.75
C ALA A 78 -0.60 -9.61 -5.35
N ASP A 79 -0.45 -9.89 -6.63
CA ASP A 79 0.80 -9.69 -7.37
C ASP A 79 0.53 -9.49 -8.87
N LYS A 80 1.56 -9.66 -9.71
CA LYS A 80 1.46 -9.55 -11.17
C LYS A 80 0.45 -10.52 -11.82
N GLN A 81 0.09 -11.60 -11.15
CA GLN A 81 -0.93 -12.56 -11.59
C GLN A 81 -2.34 -12.18 -11.09
N GLY A 82 -2.52 -10.96 -10.57
CA GLY A 82 -3.79 -10.47 -10.05
C GLY A 82 -3.99 -10.78 -8.57
N PHE A 83 -5.24 -10.68 -8.12
CA PHE A 83 -5.65 -11.02 -6.76
C PHE A 83 -6.17 -12.46 -6.73
N ARG A 84 -5.68 -13.27 -5.79
CA ARG A 84 -6.10 -14.66 -5.62
C ARG A 84 -6.32 -14.94 -4.13
N ALA A 85 -7.43 -15.59 -3.81
CA ALA A 85 -7.79 -15.90 -2.43
C ALA A 85 -8.28 -17.34 -2.28
N THR A 86 -7.98 -17.94 -1.13
CA THR A 86 -8.58 -19.19 -0.67
C THR A 86 -9.46 -18.88 0.53
N VAL A 87 -10.74 -19.25 0.43
CA VAL A 87 -11.73 -19.05 1.49
C VAL A 87 -12.06 -20.38 2.15
N LYS A 88 -11.97 -20.44 3.48
CA LYS A 88 -12.47 -21.54 4.31
C LYS A 88 -13.60 -20.98 5.16
N THR A 89 -14.82 -21.49 5.00
CA THR A 89 -15.99 -20.97 5.72
C THR A 89 -17.05 -22.05 5.92
N ASN A 90 -17.85 -21.90 6.98
CA ASN A 90 -19.10 -22.65 7.20
C ASN A 90 -20.36 -21.78 7.07
N GLU A 91 -20.25 -20.60 6.47
CA GLU A 91 -21.38 -19.70 6.28
C GLU A 91 -22.43 -20.30 5.32
N PRO A 92 -23.73 -20.20 5.65
CA PRO A 92 -24.80 -20.65 4.76
C PRO A 92 -24.72 -19.98 3.39
N GLY A 93 -24.87 -20.77 2.32
CA GLY A 93 -24.89 -20.26 0.94
C GLY A 93 -23.51 -19.94 0.34
N THR A 94 -22.42 -20.27 1.02
CA THR A 94 -21.04 -20.06 0.51
C THR A 94 -20.40 -21.31 -0.09
N ALA A 95 -21.21 -22.36 -0.31
CA ALA A 95 -20.73 -23.54 -1.01
C ALA A 95 -20.17 -23.14 -2.38
N ASN A 96 -18.98 -23.64 -2.67
CA ASN A 96 -18.19 -23.29 -3.85
C ASN A 96 -18.82 -23.91 -5.12
N GLN A 97 -19.92 -23.32 -5.58
CA GLN A 97 -20.68 -23.83 -6.72
C GLN A 97 -20.26 -23.18 -8.04
N ASP A 98 -19.64 -21.99 -8.02
CA ASP A 98 -19.08 -21.30 -9.20
C ASP A 98 -17.98 -20.29 -8.76
N PRO A 99 -16.69 -20.65 -8.78
CA PRO A 99 -15.62 -19.67 -8.53
C PRO A 99 -15.51 -18.69 -9.71
N ALA A 100 -15.31 -17.40 -9.40
CA ALA A 100 -15.12 -16.33 -10.38
C ALA A 100 -13.79 -16.43 -11.15
#